data_AF-A0A7L4R5F2-F1
#
_entry.id   AF-A0A7L4R5F2-F1
#
_cell.length_a   1.000
_cell.length_b   1.000
_cell.length_c   1.000
_cell.angle_alpha   90.00
_cell.angle_beta   90.00
_cell.angle_gamma   90.00
#
_symmetry.space_group_name_H-M   'P 1'
#
loop_
_entity.id
_entity.type
_entity.pdbx_description
1 polymer ?
#
loop_
_entity_poly.entity_id
_entity_poly.type
_entity_poly.pdbx_seq_one_letter_code
_entity_poly.pdbx_strand_id
1 'polypeptide(L)'
;MNMKALAAGVVIVLAIVIGAYIYLNQPQELKDPWAGREQAYMEDFADNLGPATEVYFVMDLRGADVPTQRNIMQCSADMAFSSALGGKRREIYSLDQECLRLGDAEGEDAATLTLAQCLSEIDAARGNLSKSIFYVRKANETMVFENELVIGMAENYTYMGCSISTGSHTAPAANINQTIVEQTWQELTTRTGAGSNSTNGTSN
;
A
#
# COMPACT_ATOMS: atom_id res chain seq x y z
N MET A 1 25.17 36.84 30.76
CA MET A 1 24.41 35.83 29.98
C MET A 1 24.03 34.71 30.94
N ASN A 2 22.75 34.34 31.02
CA ASN A 2 22.26 33.44 32.07
C ASN A 2 22.72 32.01 31.75
N MET A 3 23.50 31.40 32.64
CA MET A 3 24.12 30.08 32.44
C MET A 3 23.07 28.98 32.13
N LYS A 4 21.85 29.15 32.63
CA LYS A 4 20.69 28.29 32.35
C LYS A 4 20.16 28.41 30.91
N ALA A 5 20.19 29.62 30.33
CA ALA A 5 19.77 29.84 28.95
C ALA A 5 20.77 29.24 27.95
N LEU A 6 22.06 29.27 28.31
CA LEU A 6 23.14 28.67 27.51
C LEU A 6 23.05 27.14 27.52
N ALA A 7 22.81 26.53 28.69
CA ALA A 7 22.59 25.09 28.81
C ALA A 7 21.34 24.61 28.04
N ALA A 8 20.23 25.33 28.13
CA ALA A 8 19.01 24.99 27.38
C ALA A 8 19.21 25.07 25.87
N GLY A 9 19.92 26.10 25.38
CA GLY A 9 20.27 26.23 23.96
C GLY A 9 21.13 25.08 23.44
N VAL A 10 22.13 24.66 24.23
CA VAL A 10 23.01 23.53 23.87
C VAL A 10 22.22 22.22 23.78
N VAL A 11 21.30 21.95 24.70
CA VAL A 11 20.47 20.73 24.69
C VAL A 11 19.58 20.67 23.45
N ILE A 12 18.95 21.79 23.07
CA ILE A 12 18.09 21.85 21.88
C ILE A 12 18.90 21.57 20.61
N VAL A 13 20.08 22.20 20.47
CA VAL A 13 20.96 21.97 19.31
C VAL A 13 21.41 20.51 19.26
N LEU A 14 21.79 19.91 20.39
CA LEU A 14 22.17 18.50 20.46
C LEU A 14 21.03 17.56 20.06
N ALA A 15 19.79 17.83 20.52
CA ALA A 15 18.62 17.04 20.14
C ALA A 15 18.35 17.11 18.63
N ILE A 16 18.50 18.28 18.01
CA ILE A 16 18.34 18.45 16.56
C ILE A 16 19.44 17.70 15.80
N VAL A 17 20.69 17.80 16.24
CA VAL A 17 21.83 17.11 15.60
C VAL A 17 21.68 15.59 15.70
N ILE A 18 21.30 15.08 16.87
CA ILE A 18 21.07 13.65 17.08
C ILE A 18 19.86 13.17 16.24
N GLY A 19 18.76 13.93 16.23
CA GLY A 19 17.58 13.61 15.41
C GLY A 19 17.91 13.59 13.92
N ALA A 20 18.67 14.57 13.42
CA ALA A 20 19.13 14.61 12.03
C ALA A 20 20.09 13.45 11.71
N TYR A 21 21.01 13.11 12.62
CA TYR A 21 21.91 11.98 12.45
C TYR A 21 21.14 10.65 12.37
N ILE A 22 20.18 10.43 13.27
CA ILE A 22 19.32 9.24 13.26
C ILE A 22 18.52 9.19 11.95
N TYR A 23 17.92 10.31 11.53
CA TYR A 23 17.15 10.39 10.28
C TYR A 23 18.00 10.12 9.03
N LEU A 24 19.19 10.71 8.95
CA LEU A 24 20.08 10.54 7.80
C LEU A 24 20.65 9.11 7.73
N ASN A 25 20.96 8.52 8.89
CA ASN A 25 21.51 7.17 9.01
C ASN A 25 20.47 6.11 9.36
N GLN A 26 19.18 6.35 9.08
CA GLN A 26 18.22 5.25 9.13
C GLN A 26 18.68 4.16 8.15
N PRO A 27 18.65 2.88 8.55
CA PRO A 27 18.92 1.75 7.66
C PRO A 27 18.19 1.96 6.32
N GLN A 28 18.87 1.65 5.20
CA GLN A 28 18.27 1.74 3.85
C GLN A 28 16.92 1.01 3.77
N GLU A 29 16.73 -0.06 4.55
CA GLU A 29 15.47 -0.79 4.70
C GLU A 29 14.27 0.08 5.14
N LEU A 30 14.50 1.19 5.86
CA LEU A 30 13.44 2.14 6.22
C LEU A 30 13.10 3.11 5.08
N LYS A 31 14.00 3.32 4.12
CA LYS A 31 13.80 4.19 2.95
C LYS A 31 13.28 3.40 1.75
N ASP A 32 13.71 2.16 1.62
CA ASP A 32 13.28 1.19 0.62
C ASP A 32 13.33 -0.22 1.23
N PRO A 33 12.18 -0.79 1.65
CA PRO A 33 12.13 -2.11 2.29
C PRO A 33 12.47 -3.25 1.32
N TRP A 34 12.69 -2.95 0.03
CA TRP A 34 13.10 -3.91 -0.98
C TRP A 34 14.60 -3.83 -1.31
N ALA A 35 15.31 -2.81 -0.81
CA ALA A 35 16.74 -2.66 -1.06
C ALA A 35 17.53 -3.87 -0.55
N GLY A 36 18.26 -4.53 -1.45
CA GLY A 36 19.09 -5.68 -1.14
C GLY A 36 18.37 -7.03 -1.09
N ARG A 37 17.06 -7.07 -1.35
CA ARG A 37 16.33 -8.33 -1.55
C ARG A 37 16.62 -8.89 -2.94
N GLU A 38 16.78 -10.20 -3.03
CA GLU A 38 16.94 -10.91 -4.30
C GLU A 38 15.60 -10.97 -5.04
N GLN A 39 15.57 -10.52 -6.31
CA GLN A 39 14.38 -10.64 -7.13
C GLN A 39 14.22 -12.07 -7.63
N ALA A 40 12.98 -12.58 -7.58
CA ALA A 40 12.60 -13.89 -8.09
C ALA A 40 12.04 -13.77 -9.52
N TYR A 41 11.77 -14.90 -10.15
CA TYR A 41 11.02 -14.94 -11.40
C TYR A 41 9.51 -14.88 -11.14
N MET A 42 8.73 -14.45 -12.14
CA MET A 42 7.27 -14.37 -12.01
C MET A 42 6.65 -15.75 -11.75
N GLU A 43 7.25 -16.79 -12.31
CA GLU A 43 6.89 -18.19 -12.10
C GLU A 43 7.01 -18.58 -10.62
N ASP A 44 8.07 -18.16 -9.93
CA ASP A 44 8.28 -18.45 -8.50
C ASP A 44 7.17 -17.81 -7.65
N PHE A 45 6.79 -16.57 -7.97
CA PHE A 45 5.67 -15.90 -7.33
C PHE A 45 4.34 -16.64 -7.59
N ALA A 46 4.08 -17.04 -8.84
CA ALA A 46 2.86 -17.75 -9.21
C ALA A 46 2.75 -19.11 -8.50
N ASP A 47 3.87 -19.84 -8.40
CA ASP A 47 3.96 -21.13 -7.72
C ASP A 47 3.70 -21.00 -6.21
N ASN A 48 4.10 -19.89 -5.59
CA ASN A 48 3.80 -19.59 -4.19
C ASN A 48 2.40 -19.00 -3.95
N LEU A 49 1.85 -18.28 -4.94
CA LEU A 49 0.48 -17.77 -4.89
C LEU A 49 -0.55 -18.89 -4.91
N GLY A 50 -0.30 -19.97 -5.65
CA GLY A 50 -1.14 -21.16 -5.72
C GLY A 50 -1.53 -21.73 -4.34
N PRO A 51 -0.58 -22.12 -3.48
CA PRO A 51 -0.83 -22.67 -2.15
C PRO A 51 -1.19 -21.63 -1.07
N ALA A 52 -0.97 -20.33 -1.30
CA ALA A 52 -1.30 -19.30 -0.31
C ALA A 52 -2.78 -19.32 0.09
N THR A 53 -3.09 -19.27 1.37
CA THR A 53 -4.47 -19.25 1.88
C THR A 53 -5.01 -17.83 2.00
N GLU A 54 -4.11 -16.85 2.06
CA GLU A 54 -4.43 -15.44 2.29
C GLU A 54 -3.59 -14.55 1.37
N VAL A 55 -4.21 -13.47 0.90
CA VAL A 55 -3.60 -12.53 -0.04
C VAL A 55 -3.77 -11.11 0.48
N TYR A 56 -2.65 -10.40 0.59
CA TYR A 56 -2.57 -9.03 1.05
C TYR A 56 -2.52 -8.11 -0.17
N PHE A 57 -3.38 -7.09 -0.19
CA PHE A 57 -3.34 -6.00 -1.16
C PHE A 57 -2.91 -4.73 -0.46
N VAL A 58 -1.67 -4.33 -0.66
CA VAL A 58 -1.11 -3.14 -0.04
C VAL A 58 -1.13 -1.99 -1.04
N MET A 59 -1.97 -0.99 -0.79
CA MET A 59 -2.09 0.24 -1.55
C MET A 59 -1.24 1.32 -0.88
N ASP A 60 -0.06 1.61 -1.42
CA ASP A 60 0.82 2.64 -0.86
C ASP A 60 0.61 3.99 -1.54
N LEU A 61 -0.25 4.82 -0.95
CA LEU A 61 -0.65 6.13 -1.45
C LEU A 61 0.36 7.24 -1.07
N ARG A 62 1.34 6.92 -0.21
CA ARG A 62 2.30 7.88 0.33
C ARG A 62 3.19 8.41 -0.79
N GLY A 63 3.31 9.73 -0.88
CA GLY A 63 4.16 10.40 -1.88
C GLY A 63 3.63 10.31 -3.33
N ALA A 64 2.44 9.76 -3.55
CA ALA A 64 1.75 9.77 -4.82
C ALA A 64 0.89 11.03 -4.99
N ASP A 65 0.81 11.55 -6.21
CA ASP A 65 -0.16 12.60 -6.54
C ASP A 65 -1.56 12.00 -6.73
N VAL A 66 -2.61 12.84 -6.77
CA VAL A 66 -4.00 12.37 -6.85
C VAL A 66 -4.26 11.45 -8.05
N PRO A 67 -3.76 11.73 -9.27
CA PRO A 67 -3.89 10.80 -10.39
C PRO A 67 -3.21 9.44 -10.13
N THR A 68 -1.98 9.44 -9.60
CA THR A 68 -1.25 8.21 -9.30
C THR A 68 -1.94 7.42 -8.17
N GLN A 69 -2.45 8.09 -7.14
CA GLN A 69 -3.22 7.45 -6.07
C GLN A 69 -4.43 6.70 -6.63
N ARG A 70 -5.20 7.33 -7.54
CA ARG A 70 -6.32 6.69 -8.24
C ARG A 70 -5.89 5.44 -8.99
N ASN A 71 -4.78 5.49 -9.71
CA ASN A 71 -4.23 4.32 -10.41
C ASN A 71 -3.83 3.20 -9.43
N ILE A 72 -3.21 3.54 -8.30
CA ILE A 72 -2.81 2.57 -7.27
C ILE A 72 -4.03 1.84 -6.70
N MET A 73 -5.07 2.57 -6.30
CA MET A 73 -6.26 1.94 -5.70
C MET A 73 -7.06 1.14 -6.72
N GLN A 74 -7.22 1.67 -7.94
CA GLN A 74 -7.87 0.91 -9.00
C GLN A 74 -7.13 -0.40 -9.24
N CYS A 75 -5.82 -0.35 -9.45
CA CYS A 75 -5.03 -1.55 -9.70
C CYS A 75 -5.18 -2.59 -8.58
N SER A 76 -5.13 -2.11 -7.34
CA SER A 76 -5.26 -2.97 -6.17
C SER A 76 -6.66 -3.59 -6.06
N ALA A 77 -7.71 -2.82 -6.35
CA ALA A 77 -9.07 -3.34 -6.44
C ALA A 77 -9.20 -4.36 -7.58
N ASP A 78 -8.63 -4.08 -8.75
CA ASP A 78 -8.67 -5.00 -9.89
C ASP A 78 -8.07 -6.36 -9.55
N MET A 79 -6.96 -6.37 -8.82
CA MET A 79 -6.34 -7.59 -8.35
C MET A 79 -7.13 -8.25 -7.22
N ALA A 80 -7.58 -7.49 -6.21
CA ALA A 80 -8.31 -8.01 -5.05
C ALA A 80 -9.62 -8.71 -5.44
N PHE A 81 -10.25 -8.27 -6.51
CA PHE A 81 -11.49 -8.85 -7.02
C PHE A 81 -11.26 -9.77 -8.22
N SER A 82 -10.01 -10.14 -8.53
CA SER A 82 -9.70 -11.10 -9.58
C SER A 82 -10.21 -12.50 -9.24
N SER A 83 -10.87 -13.13 -10.20
CA SER A 83 -11.33 -14.52 -10.08
C SER A 83 -10.18 -15.53 -9.92
N ALA A 84 -8.95 -15.16 -10.30
CA ALA A 84 -7.75 -15.97 -10.11
C ALA A 84 -7.43 -16.24 -8.62
N LEU A 85 -8.03 -15.47 -7.71
CA LEU A 85 -7.83 -15.57 -6.26
C LEU A 85 -9.00 -16.24 -5.54
N GLY A 86 -9.88 -16.93 -6.28
CA GLY A 86 -11.02 -17.63 -5.72
C GLY A 86 -10.64 -18.55 -4.56
N GLY A 87 -11.40 -18.45 -3.46
CA GLY A 87 -11.21 -19.28 -2.27
C GLY A 87 -10.09 -18.85 -1.32
N LYS A 88 -9.36 -17.77 -1.62
CA LYS A 88 -8.35 -17.19 -0.72
C LYS A 88 -8.96 -16.07 0.12
N ARG A 89 -8.54 -15.95 1.38
CA ARG A 89 -8.85 -14.78 2.23
C ARG A 89 -8.12 -13.56 1.66
N ARG A 90 -8.74 -12.39 1.74
CA ARG A 90 -8.18 -11.15 1.21
C ARG A 90 -8.14 -10.10 2.30
N GLU A 91 -6.99 -9.47 2.47
CA GLU A 91 -6.83 -8.32 3.36
C GLU A 91 -6.32 -7.14 2.54
N ILE A 92 -7.00 -6.01 2.62
CA ILE A 92 -6.65 -4.81 1.87
C ILE A 92 -6.14 -3.76 2.85
N TYR A 93 -4.95 -3.25 2.57
CA TYR A 93 -4.28 -2.21 3.33
C TYR A 93 -4.18 -0.95 2.47
N SER A 94 -4.58 0.20 3.02
CA SER A 94 -4.34 1.51 2.42
C SER A 94 -3.36 2.27 3.30
N LEU A 95 -2.14 2.49 2.80
CA LEU A 95 -1.10 3.22 3.49
C LEU A 95 -1.11 4.68 3.01
N ASP A 96 -1.44 5.61 3.92
CA ASP A 96 -1.29 7.05 3.73
C ASP A 96 -0.60 7.64 4.98
N GLN A 97 -1.10 8.75 5.55
CA GLN A 97 -0.65 9.26 6.85
C GLN A 97 -1.01 8.29 7.99
N GLU A 98 -2.15 7.63 7.85
CA GLU A 98 -2.60 6.52 8.68
C GLU A 98 -2.75 5.27 7.79
N CYS A 99 -2.93 4.12 8.42
CA CYS A 99 -3.22 2.90 7.69
C CYS A 99 -4.67 2.48 7.89
N LEU A 100 -5.38 2.21 6.79
CA LEU A 100 -6.68 1.56 6.85
C LEU A 100 -6.51 0.08 6.48
N ARG A 101 -6.97 -0.81 7.35
CA ARG A 101 -7.12 -2.24 7.05
C ARG A 101 -8.59 -2.55 6.81
N LEU A 102 -8.89 -3.07 5.62
CA LEU A 102 -10.18 -3.63 5.25
C LEU A 102 -10.04 -5.15 5.25
N GLY A 103 -10.78 -5.82 6.13
CA GLY A 103 -10.90 -7.27 6.11
C GLY A 103 -11.67 -7.74 4.88
N ASP A 104 -11.81 -9.06 4.70
CA ASP A 104 -12.70 -9.56 3.65
C ASP A 104 -14.14 -9.12 3.95
N ALA A 105 -14.97 -9.11 2.90
CA ALA A 105 -16.34 -8.61 2.94
C ALA A 105 -17.29 -9.38 3.90
N GLU A 106 -16.80 -10.37 4.65
CA GLU A 106 -17.56 -11.17 5.62
C GLU A 106 -17.31 -10.74 7.07
N GLY A 107 -17.63 -9.47 7.37
CA GLY A 107 -17.94 -9.06 8.75
C GLY A 107 -16.78 -8.66 9.65
N GLU A 108 -15.56 -8.52 9.13
CA GLU A 108 -14.49 -7.81 9.84
C GLU A 108 -14.62 -6.30 9.62
N ASP A 109 -14.85 -5.56 10.70
CA ASP A 109 -14.93 -4.10 10.65
C ASP A 109 -13.61 -3.50 10.17
N ALA A 110 -13.70 -2.59 9.21
CA ALA A 110 -12.58 -1.78 8.75
C ALA A 110 -11.89 -1.09 9.95
N ALA A 111 -10.61 -1.38 10.14
CA ALA A 111 -9.82 -0.90 11.28
C ALA A 111 -8.83 0.18 10.82
N THR A 112 -8.81 1.31 11.54
CA THR A 112 -7.74 2.30 11.40
C THR A 112 -6.60 1.91 12.32
N LEU A 113 -5.43 1.70 11.75
CA LEU A 113 -4.20 1.34 12.45
C LEU A 113 -3.17 2.44 12.28
N THR A 114 -2.20 2.49 13.20
CA THR A 114 -1.00 3.29 12.96
C THR A 114 -0.20 2.71 11.80
N LEU A 115 0.53 3.56 11.07
CA LEU A 115 1.38 3.11 9.97
C LEU A 115 2.38 2.03 10.42
N ALA A 116 2.95 2.16 11.62
CA ALA A 116 3.88 1.19 12.18
C ALA A 116 3.24 -0.19 12.42
N GLN A 117 1.99 -0.23 12.87
CA GLN A 117 1.26 -1.49 13.06
C GLN A 117 1.01 -2.19 11.72
N CYS A 118 0.57 -1.45 10.70
CA CYS A 118 0.35 -2.06 9.38
C CYS A 118 1.63 -2.57 8.73
N LEU A 119 2.72 -1.79 8.79
CA LEU A 119 4.00 -2.26 8.27
C LEU A 119 4.46 -3.52 9.00
N SER A 120 4.27 -3.59 10.33
CA SER A 120 4.57 -4.81 11.09
C SER A 120 3.70 -6.02 10.66
N GLU A 121 2.42 -5.83 10.34
CA GLU A 121 1.55 -6.91 9.85
C GLU A 121 1.97 -7.38 8.45
N ILE A 122 2.29 -6.44 7.56
CA ILE A 122 2.77 -6.71 6.20
C ILE A 122 4.14 -7.43 6.25
N ASP A 123 5.05 -6.99 7.10
CA ASP A 123 6.36 -7.62 7.27
C ASP A 123 6.23 -9.04 7.82
N ALA A 124 5.31 -9.27 8.76
CA ALA A 124 5.01 -10.62 9.23
C ALA A 124 4.45 -11.52 8.12
N ALA A 125 3.70 -10.96 7.16
CA ALA A 125 3.22 -11.69 6.00
C ALA A 125 4.35 -12.03 5.02
N ARG A 126 5.34 -11.16 4.82
CA ARG A 126 6.51 -11.43 3.95
C ARG A 126 7.30 -12.66 4.38
N GLY A 127 7.33 -12.97 5.67
CA GLY A 127 7.99 -14.17 6.20
C GLY A 127 7.18 -15.47 6.13
N ASN A 128 5.95 -15.44 5.60
CA ASN A 128 5.03 -16.56 5.66
C ASN A 128 4.54 -16.98 4.26
N LEU A 129 4.95 -18.18 3.82
CA LEU A 129 4.56 -18.74 2.52
C LEU A 129 3.05 -19.05 2.39
N SER A 130 2.29 -19.08 3.49
CA SER A 130 0.83 -19.19 3.42
C SER A 130 0.16 -17.87 3.01
N LYS A 131 0.95 -16.79 2.87
CA LYS A 131 0.50 -15.44 2.55
C LYS A 131 1.24 -14.94 1.31
N SER A 132 0.50 -14.35 0.38
CA SER A 132 1.08 -13.64 -0.76
C SER A 132 0.72 -12.16 -0.71
N ILE A 133 1.60 -11.31 -1.21
CA ILE A 133 1.44 -9.86 -1.13
C ILE A 133 1.46 -9.26 -2.54
N PHE A 134 0.43 -8.49 -2.86
CA PHE A 134 0.43 -7.55 -3.97
C PHE A 134 0.63 -6.14 -3.40
N TYR A 135 1.79 -5.54 -3.64
CA TYR A 135 2.13 -4.23 -3.12
C TYR A 135 2.15 -3.21 -4.26
N VAL A 136 1.15 -2.33 -4.32
CA VAL A 136 1.02 -1.32 -5.39
C VAL A 136 1.45 0.04 -4.86
N ARG A 137 2.40 0.70 -5.54
CA ARG A 137 2.98 1.97 -5.09
C ARG A 137 3.36 2.89 -6.24
N LYS A 138 3.64 4.16 -5.94
CA LYS A 138 4.37 5.03 -6.88
C LYS A 138 5.80 4.50 -7.04
N ALA A 139 6.11 4.00 -8.23
CA ALA A 139 7.45 3.56 -8.65
C ALA A 139 7.48 3.40 -10.18
N ASN A 140 8.68 3.37 -10.76
CA ASN A 140 8.87 3.23 -12.21
C ASN A 140 9.08 1.79 -12.67
N GLU A 141 9.08 0.83 -11.74
CA GLU A 141 9.37 -0.57 -12.03
C GLU A 141 8.48 -1.50 -11.19
N THR A 142 8.30 -2.71 -11.70
CA THR A 142 7.67 -3.81 -10.99
C THR A 142 8.78 -4.74 -10.52
N MET A 143 8.76 -5.11 -9.24
CA MET A 143 9.71 -6.05 -8.64
C MET A 143 8.98 -7.32 -8.24
N VAL A 144 9.64 -8.45 -8.42
CA VAL A 144 9.08 -9.76 -8.11
C VAL A 144 9.92 -10.42 -7.02
N PHE A 145 9.26 -10.98 -6.03
CA PHE A 145 9.84 -11.78 -4.96
C PHE A 145 9.02 -13.06 -4.80
N GLU A 146 9.57 -14.06 -4.11
CA GLU A 146 8.95 -15.38 -3.97
C GLU A 146 7.47 -15.33 -3.52
N ASN A 147 7.09 -14.45 -2.59
CA ASN A 147 5.71 -14.31 -2.11
C ASN A 147 5.17 -12.87 -2.18
N GLU A 148 5.86 -11.98 -2.89
CA GLU A 148 5.49 -10.58 -2.98
C GLU A 148 5.70 -10.05 -4.40
N LEU A 149 4.66 -9.45 -4.97
CA LEU A 149 4.70 -8.73 -6.23
C LEU A 149 4.54 -7.23 -5.95
N VAL A 150 5.59 -6.46 -6.20
CA VAL A 150 5.58 -4.99 -6.07
C VAL A 150 5.30 -4.37 -7.43
N ILE A 151 4.20 -3.65 -7.56
CA ILE A 151 3.74 -3.06 -8.82
C ILE A 151 3.96 -1.56 -8.76
N GLY A 152 4.83 -1.06 -9.65
CA GLY A 152 5.12 0.36 -9.79
C GLY A 152 4.11 1.09 -10.68
N MET A 153 3.53 2.15 -10.13
CA MET A 153 2.68 3.11 -10.83
C MET A 153 3.46 4.39 -11.13
N ALA A 154 3.85 4.56 -12.40
CA ALA A 154 4.46 5.79 -12.88
C ALA A 154 3.39 6.89 -13.11
N GLU A 155 3.80 8.15 -13.09
CA GLU A 155 2.90 9.31 -13.29
C GLU A 155 2.16 9.26 -14.64
N ASN A 156 2.80 8.68 -15.65
CA ASN A 156 2.24 8.53 -17.00
C ASN A 156 1.56 7.17 -17.22
N TYR A 157 1.34 6.39 -16.17
CA TYR A 157 0.70 5.09 -16.29
C TYR A 157 -0.70 5.29 -16.86
N THR A 158 -0.86 4.93 -18.14
CA THR A 158 -2.14 4.97 -18.81
C THR A 158 -2.95 3.81 -18.26
N TYR A 159 -4.14 4.10 -17.75
CA TYR A 159 -5.11 3.11 -17.25
C TYR A 159 -5.25 1.95 -18.25
N MET A 160 -4.50 0.88 -18.02
CA MET A 160 -4.68 -0.43 -18.62
C MET A 160 -4.81 -1.34 -17.41
N GLY A 161 -6.01 -1.91 -17.23
CA GLY A 161 -6.42 -2.59 -16.00
C GLY A 161 -5.34 -3.54 -15.47
N CYS A 162 -5.14 -3.51 -14.16
CA CYS A 162 -4.22 -4.45 -13.53
C CYS A 162 -4.87 -5.82 -13.52
N SER A 163 -4.61 -6.58 -14.58
CA SER A 163 -5.07 -7.96 -14.69
C SER A 163 -3.95 -8.90 -14.29
N ILE A 164 -4.24 -9.81 -13.37
CA ILE A 164 -3.37 -10.94 -13.07
C ILE A 164 -3.72 -12.04 -14.08
N SER A 165 -2.77 -12.39 -14.96
CA SER A 165 -2.88 -13.58 -15.80
C SER A 165 -1.85 -14.59 -15.31
N THR A 166 -2.32 -15.61 -14.60
CA THR A 166 -1.56 -16.85 -14.37
C THR A 166 -1.79 -17.74 -15.59
N GLY A 167 -0.72 -18.28 -16.19
CA GLY A 167 -0.75 -18.90 -17.52
C GLY A 167 -1.89 -19.91 -17.80
N SER A 168 -2.39 -19.86 -19.05
CA SER A 168 -3.48 -20.64 -19.69
C SER A 168 -4.94 -20.25 -19.41
N HIS A 169 -5.22 -19.37 -18.46
CA HIS A 169 -6.51 -18.71 -18.37
C HIS A 169 -6.32 -17.20 -18.31
N THR A 170 -6.45 -16.54 -19.47
CA THR A 170 -6.81 -15.13 -19.51
C THR A 170 -8.19 -15.02 -18.86
N ALA A 171 -8.22 -14.80 -17.54
CA ALA A 171 -9.41 -14.21 -16.95
C ALA A 171 -9.57 -12.85 -17.62
N PRO A 172 -10.69 -12.57 -18.31
CA PRO A 172 -10.94 -11.24 -18.81
C PRO A 172 -10.80 -10.30 -17.62
N ALA A 173 -10.15 -9.13 -17.81
CA ALA A 173 -10.19 -8.05 -16.85
C ALA A 173 -11.64 -7.96 -16.38
N ALA A 174 -11.89 -8.33 -15.12
CA ALA A 174 -13.25 -8.33 -14.62
C ALA A 174 -13.77 -6.92 -14.88
N ASN A 175 -14.97 -6.79 -15.46
CA ASN A 175 -15.69 -5.54 -15.44
C ASN A 175 -15.95 -5.25 -13.97
N ILE A 176 -14.97 -4.66 -13.31
CA ILE A 176 -15.06 -4.30 -11.92
C ILE A 176 -16.11 -3.23 -11.90
N ASN A 177 -17.18 -3.56 -11.18
CA ASN A 177 -18.27 -2.66 -10.97
C ASN A 177 -17.67 -1.36 -10.44
N GLN A 178 -17.63 -0.30 -11.25
CA GLN A 178 -17.08 1.00 -10.87
C GLN A 178 -17.66 1.46 -9.52
N THR A 179 -18.90 1.04 -9.23
CA THR A 179 -19.56 1.20 -7.93
C THR A 179 -18.74 0.69 -6.75
N ILE A 180 -18.04 -0.45 -6.84
CA ILE A 180 -17.23 -0.99 -5.73
C ILE A 180 -15.97 -0.17 -5.54
N VAL A 181 -15.28 0.20 -6.63
CA VAL A 181 -14.12 1.09 -6.57
C VAL A 181 -14.52 2.45 -6.01
N GLU A 182 -15.66 2.98 -6.45
CA GLU A 182 -16.24 4.22 -5.95
C GLU A 182 -16.67 4.09 -4.49
N GLN A 183 -17.24 2.97 -4.06
CA GLN A 183 -17.60 2.73 -2.66
C GLN A 183 -16.36 2.63 -1.78
N THR A 184 -15.35 1.85 -2.17
CA THR A 184 -14.08 1.77 -1.47
C THR A 184 -13.39 3.13 -1.44
N TRP A 185 -13.43 3.89 -2.54
CA TRP A 185 -12.91 5.27 -2.61
C TRP A 185 -13.70 6.23 -1.71
N GLN A 186 -15.03 6.14 -1.67
CA GLN A 186 -15.88 6.94 -0.80
C GLN A 186 -15.66 6.58 0.67
N GLU A 187 -15.51 5.31 1.01
CA GLU A 187 -15.19 4.86 2.36
C GLU A 187 -13.80 5.31 2.80
N LEU A 188 -12.81 5.22 1.90
CA LEU A 188 -11.45 5.71 2.12
C LEU A 188 -11.44 7.24 2.31
N THR A 189 -12.04 7.99 1.39
CA THR A 189 -12.05 9.47 1.43
C THR A 189 -12.88 10.05 2.57
N THR A 190 -13.98 9.39 2.95
CA THR A 190 -14.81 9.78 4.10
C THR A 190 -14.10 9.54 5.42
N ARG A 191 -13.27 8.48 5.53
CA ARG A 191 -12.54 8.15 6.77
C ARG A 191 -11.21 8.88 6.91
N THR A 192 -10.46 9.11 5.84
CA THR A 192 -9.16 9.79 5.89
C THR A 192 -9.26 11.32 5.96
N GLY A 193 -10.47 11.90 5.87
CA GLY A 193 -10.66 13.35 5.89
C GLY A 193 -10.10 14.08 4.67
N ALA A 194 -9.65 13.35 3.64
CA ALA A 194 -9.12 13.90 2.39
C ALA A 194 -10.19 14.58 1.50
N GLY A 195 -11.46 14.58 1.94
CA GLY A 195 -12.61 15.17 1.25
C GLY A 195 -13.12 16.48 1.85
N SER A 196 -12.25 17.42 2.24
CA SER A 196 -12.69 18.80 2.53
C SER A 196 -12.66 19.65 1.25
N ASN A 197 -13.84 19.79 0.63
CA ASN A 197 -14.35 20.88 -0.23
C ASN A 197 -14.92 20.43 -1.58
N SER A 198 -16.24 20.26 -1.62
CA SER A 198 -17.08 20.81 -2.69
C SER A 198 -18.51 21.02 -2.17
N THR A 199 -18.70 22.07 -1.37
CA THR A 199 -19.99 22.74 -1.27
C THR A 199 -20.18 23.63 -2.51
N ASN A 200 -20.76 23.07 -3.56
CA ASN A 200 -21.61 23.86 -4.47
C ASN A 200 -23.04 23.64 -3.96
N GLY A 201 -23.77 24.61 -3.42
CA GLY A 201 -23.89 25.96 -3.93
C GLY A 201 -24.96 26.01 -5.01
N THR A 202 -26.21 25.70 -4.65
CA THR A 202 -27.38 26.09 -5.45
C THR A 202 -28.44 26.63 -4.53
N SER A 203 -28.46 27.96 -4.45
CA SER A 203 -29.65 28.77 -4.28
C SER A 203 -30.63 28.48 -5.41
N ASN A 204 -31.87 28.14 -5.03
CA ASN A 204 -33.11 28.65 -5.60
C ASN A 204 -34.25 28.37 -4.62
#